data_AF-A0A947WP10-F1
#
_entry.id   AF-A0A947WP10-F1
#
_cell.length_a   1.000
_cell.length_b   1.000
_cell.length_c   1.000
_cell.angle_alpha   90.00
_cell.angle_beta   90.00
_cell.angle_gamma   90.00
#
_symmetry.space_group_name_H-M   'P 1'
#
loop_
_entity.id
_entity.type
_entity.pdbx_description
1 polymer ?
#
loop_
_entity_poly.entity_id
_entity_poly.type
_entity_poly.pdbx_seq_one_letter_code
_entity_poly.pdbx_strand_id
1 'polypeptide(L)'
;MIDKDHAKISLLRQTELLDVSRSSLYYQPRISPTEIRIMNAIDEIYTRYPFYGSRRIKLELEDEYQIYICREHVQRHMREMGLQAIYPRRKPNTSKPGKQHKKFPYLLKDIDILYPNQVWGTDITYIRLKTGFVYLVAIIDWFSRYIVSWGLSATLENDFCIQALKKALLKNIPWIHNSDQGVQFTSQDYISVLEEKEIRISMDGRGRCMDNIFTERLWRSVKYENVYLT
;
A
#
# COMPACT_ATOMS: atom_id res chain seq x y z
N MET A 1 22.77 38.48 19.28
CA MET A 1 22.35 37.88 20.57
C MET A 1 21.69 39.00 21.37
N ILE A 2 20.49 38.78 21.93
CA ILE A 2 19.76 39.81 22.69
C ILE A 2 20.22 39.74 24.14
N ASP A 3 20.59 40.89 24.70
CA ASP A 3 21.13 41.04 26.05
C ASP A 3 20.16 41.86 26.91
N LYS A 4 19.63 41.24 27.96
CA LYS A 4 18.65 41.85 28.86
C LYS A 4 19.25 42.92 29.77
N ASP A 5 20.58 42.87 29.99
CA ASP A 5 21.30 43.75 30.91
C ASP A 5 22.10 44.84 30.17
N HIS A 6 21.82 45.01 28.87
CA HIS A 6 22.55 45.96 28.03
C HIS A 6 22.28 47.42 28.44
N ALA A 7 23.26 48.04 29.09
CA ALA A 7 23.14 49.36 29.74
C ALA A 7 22.72 50.54 28.83
N LYS A 8 22.83 50.40 27.50
CA LYS A 8 22.57 51.49 26.53
C LYS A 8 21.45 51.24 25.52
N ILE A 9 20.99 50.01 25.37
CA ILE A 9 20.06 49.65 24.28
C ILE A 9 18.92 48.85 24.87
N SER A 10 17.71 49.41 24.81
CA SER A 10 16.51 48.74 25.31
C SER A 10 16.23 47.46 24.54
N LEU A 11 15.58 46.49 25.18
CA LEU A 11 15.16 45.24 24.55
C LEU A 11 14.34 45.46 23.28
N LEU A 12 13.52 46.53 23.25
CA LEU A 12 12.77 46.94 22.06
C LEU A 12 13.70 47.29 20.90
N ARG A 13 14.73 48.11 21.18
CA ARG A 13 15.67 48.53 20.15
C ARG A 13 16.54 47.37 19.67
N GLN A 14 16.88 46.43 20.56
CA GLN A 14 17.59 45.21 20.17
C GLN A 14 16.74 44.32 19.26
N THR A 15 15.44 44.17 19.53
CA THR A 15 14.53 43.41 18.63
C THR A 15 14.34 44.08 17.27
N GLU A 16 14.27 45.41 17.21
CA GLU A 16 14.23 46.16 15.95
C GLU A 16 15.53 45.98 15.15
N LEU A 17 16.68 46.08 15.81
CA LEU A 17 17.99 45.97 15.16
C LEU A 17 18.27 44.55 14.63
N LEU A 18 17.69 43.53 15.26
CA LEU A 18 17.85 42.13 14.88
C LEU A 18 16.71 41.60 14.01
N ASP A 19 15.71 42.42 13.70
CA ASP A 19 14.50 42.04 12.96
C ASP A 19 13.78 40.82 13.54
N VAL A 20 13.68 40.77 14.88
CA VAL A 20 13.05 39.66 15.62
C VAL A 20 11.78 40.17 16.30
N SER A 21 10.70 39.38 16.25
CA SER A 21 9.45 39.78 16.91
C SER A 21 9.60 39.84 18.44
N ARG A 22 9.01 40.86 19.06
CA ARG A 22 9.05 41.05 20.53
C ARG A 22 8.44 39.88 21.31
N SER A 23 7.45 39.19 20.74
CA SER A 23 6.79 38.05 21.40
C SER A 23 7.73 36.85 21.57
N SER A 24 8.73 36.70 20.68
CA SER A 24 9.74 35.64 20.79
C SER A 24 10.69 35.81 21.98
N LEU A 25 10.86 37.04 22.51
CA LEU A 25 11.72 37.33 23.67
C LEU A 25 11.31 36.61 24.95
N TYR A 26 10.01 36.36 25.10
CA TYR A 26 9.40 35.74 26.28
C TYR A 26 9.02 34.28 26.03
N TYR A 27 9.16 33.81 24.80
CA TYR A 27 8.87 32.44 24.44
C TYR A 27 9.94 31.52 25.03
N GLN A 28 9.53 30.71 26.01
CA GLN A 28 10.31 29.56 26.44
C GLN A 28 9.71 28.31 25.80
N PRO A 29 10.50 27.52 25.03
CA PRO A 29 10.02 26.25 24.52
C PRO A 29 9.67 25.35 25.71
N ARG A 30 8.38 25.07 25.89
CA ARG A 30 7.88 24.09 26.86
C ARG A 30 7.70 22.77 26.14
N ILE A 31 8.45 21.76 26.56
CA ILE A 31 8.25 20.38 26.10
C ILE A 31 7.10 19.80 26.92
N SER A 32 5.97 19.49 26.28
CA SER A 32 4.82 18.89 26.93
C SER A 32 5.05 17.40 27.18
N PRO A 33 4.91 16.89 28.43
CA PRO A 33 5.00 15.45 28.71
C PRO A 33 4.05 14.61 27.86
N THR A 34 2.88 15.16 27.53
CA THR A 34 1.89 14.54 26.64
C THR A 34 2.40 14.43 25.21
N GLU A 35 3.08 15.47 24.70
CA GLU A 35 3.66 15.43 23.35
C GLU A 35 4.82 14.43 23.29
N ILE A 36 5.66 14.36 24.32
CA ILE A 36 6.72 13.34 24.41
C ILE A 36 6.13 11.93 24.34
N ARG A 37 5.05 11.67 25.09
CA ARG A 37 4.36 10.36 25.06
C ARG A 37 3.86 10.02 23.66
N ILE A 38 3.28 10.98 22.95
CA ILE A 38 2.80 10.80 21.57
C ILE A 38 3.97 10.52 20.62
N MET A 39 5.05 11.31 20.71
CA MET A 39 6.23 11.16 19.84
C MET A 39 6.92 9.81 20.06
N ASN A 40 7.04 9.34 21.31
CA ASN A 40 7.60 8.03 21.63
C ASN A 40 6.74 6.90 21.05
N ALA A 41 5.42 6.98 21.20
CA ALA A 41 4.52 5.98 20.61
C ALA A 41 4.61 5.99 19.07
N ILE A 42 4.67 7.16 18.44
CA ILE A 42 4.89 7.29 16.99
C ILE A 42 6.22 6.65 16.58
N ASP A 43 7.29 6.89 17.34
CA ASP A 43 8.63 6.34 17.07
C ASP A 43 8.64 4.81 17.19
N GLU A 44 8.03 4.24 18.23
CA GLU A 44 7.90 2.80 18.41
C GLU A 44 7.09 2.16 17.26
N ILE A 45 5.95 2.74 16.91
CA ILE A 45 5.10 2.28 15.80
C ILE A 45 5.87 2.38 14.47
N TYR A 46 6.57 3.49 14.24
CA TYR A 46 7.31 3.70 12.99
C TYR A 46 8.56 2.80 12.91
N THR A 47 9.23 2.54 14.02
CA THR A 47 10.36 1.59 14.10
C THR A 47 9.90 0.18 13.77
N ARG A 48 8.72 -0.21 14.24
CA ARG A 48 8.08 -1.50 13.91
C ARG A 48 7.60 -1.54 12.44
N TYR A 49 7.06 -0.42 11.96
CA TYR A 49 6.41 -0.30 10.65
C TYR A 49 6.84 0.97 9.88
N PRO A 50 8.07 1.03 9.33
CA PRO A 50 8.65 2.24 8.72
C PRO A 50 7.96 2.69 7.41
N PHE A 51 7.01 1.89 6.93
CA PHE A 51 6.18 2.16 5.75
C PHE A 51 4.79 2.73 6.11
N TYR A 52 4.44 2.80 7.40
CA TYR A 52 3.22 3.44 7.86
C TYR A 52 3.32 4.96 7.73
N GLY A 53 2.35 5.54 7.02
CA GLY A 53 2.12 6.98 7.02
C GLY A 53 1.16 7.40 8.15
N SER A 54 0.94 8.71 8.28
CA SER A 54 0.14 9.28 9.38
C SER A 54 -1.26 8.71 9.57
N ARG A 55 -1.87 8.14 8.52
CA ARG A 55 -3.18 7.45 8.61
C ARG A 55 -3.11 6.16 9.41
N ARG A 56 -2.11 5.31 9.14
CA ARG A 56 -1.95 4.02 9.82
C ARG A 56 -1.43 4.21 11.23
N ILE A 57 -0.46 5.11 11.41
CA ILE A 57 0.06 5.47 12.74
C ILE A 57 -1.06 6.00 13.65
N LYS A 58 -1.99 6.82 13.13
CA LYS A 58 -3.15 7.25 13.91
C LYS A 58 -3.97 6.07 14.46
N LEU A 59 -4.28 5.09 13.60
CA LEU A 59 -5.08 3.93 14.01
C LEU A 59 -4.33 3.11 15.06
N GLU A 60 -3.03 2.88 14.87
CA GLU A 60 -2.20 2.14 15.83
C GLU A 60 -2.07 2.87 17.18
N LEU A 61 -2.00 4.20 17.17
CA LEU A 61 -2.01 5.01 18.39
C LEU A 61 -3.33 4.86 19.17
N GLU A 62 -4.45 4.79 18.45
CA GLU A 62 -5.78 4.58 19.04
C GLU A 62 -5.91 3.17 19.61
N ASP A 63 -5.47 2.16 18.86
CA ASP A 63 -5.63 0.75 19.21
C ASP A 63 -4.65 0.31 20.33
N GLU A 64 -3.34 0.54 20.16
CA GLU A 64 -2.31 0.03 21.10
C GLU A 64 -2.06 0.97 22.29
N TYR A 65 -2.09 2.28 22.07
CA TYR A 65 -1.65 3.27 23.08
C TYR A 65 -2.80 4.05 23.73
N GLN A 66 -4.03 3.86 23.26
CA GLN A 66 -5.24 4.59 23.68
C GLN A 66 -5.06 6.12 23.55
N ILE A 67 -4.37 6.55 22.49
CA ILE A 67 -4.08 7.96 22.17
C ILE A 67 -4.96 8.39 21.00
N TYR A 68 -5.93 9.27 21.28
CA TYR A 68 -6.86 9.79 20.29
C TYR A 68 -6.44 11.17 19.81
N ILE A 69 -5.79 11.24 18.65
CA ILE A 69 -5.35 12.49 18.02
C ILE A 69 -5.73 12.55 16.54
N CYS A 70 -5.92 13.76 16.02
CA CYS A 70 -6.20 13.94 14.61
C CYS A 70 -4.98 13.58 13.74
N ARG A 71 -5.25 13.23 12.48
CA ARG A 71 -4.22 12.82 11.52
C ARG A 71 -3.20 13.94 11.28
N GLU A 72 -3.65 15.18 11.29
CA GLU A 72 -2.85 16.39 11.12
C GLU A 72 -1.83 16.52 12.26
N HIS A 73 -2.22 16.12 13.48
CA HIS A 73 -1.32 16.08 14.64
C HIS A 73 -0.23 15.02 14.48
N VAL A 74 -0.60 13.81 14.08
CA VAL A 74 0.38 12.75 13.77
C VAL A 74 1.34 13.21 12.67
N GLN A 75 0.82 13.87 11.63
CA GLN A 75 1.65 14.37 10.54
C GLN A 75 2.60 15.47 11.00
N ARG A 76 2.19 16.36 11.91
CA ARG A 76 3.05 17.38 12.52
C ARG A 76 4.23 16.72 13.26
N HIS A 77 3.95 15.78 14.17
CA HIS A 77 4.99 15.11 14.94
C HIS A 77 5.94 14.28 14.07
N MET A 78 5.42 13.55 13.07
CA MET A 78 6.27 12.84 12.11
C MET A 78 7.21 13.80 11.38
N ARG A 79 6.77 15.02 11.02
CA ARG A 79 7.64 16.03 10.40
C ARG A 79 8.69 16.57 11.37
N GLU A 80 8.30 16.87 12.62
CA GLU A 80 9.21 17.34 13.67
C GLU A 80 10.31 16.30 13.96
N MET A 81 9.98 15.02 13.91
CA MET A 81 10.89 13.89 14.12
C MET A 81 11.67 13.50 12.85
N GLY A 82 11.40 14.11 11.70
CA GLY A 82 12.01 13.75 10.42
C GLY A 82 11.56 12.39 9.84
N LEU A 83 10.47 11.82 10.36
CA LEU A 83 9.92 10.55 9.91
C LEU A 83 9.11 10.72 8.63
N GLN A 84 9.43 9.92 7.61
CA GLN A 84 8.66 9.82 6.38
C GLN A 84 8.43 8.35 6.05
N ALA A 85 7.20 7.99 5.68
CA ALA A 85 6.91 6.63 5.25
C ALA A 85 7.84 6.25 4.09
N ILE A 86 8.62 5.18 4.26
CA ILE A 86 9.58 4.74 3.26
C ILE A 86 8.80 4.01 2.16
N TYR A 87 8.81 4.58 0.96
CA TYR A 87 8.22 3.97 -0.22
C TYR A 87 9.30 3.35 -1.11
N PRO A 88 9.08 2.15 -1.68
CA PRO A 88 9.99 1.57 -2.65
C PRO A 88 10.02 2.40 -3.94
N ARG A 89 11.21 2.57 -4.53
CA ARG A 89 11.37 3.15 -5.87
C ARG A 89 10.75 2.24 -6.95
N ARG A 90 10.34 2.85 -8.07
CA ARG A 90 9.69 2.19 -9.23
C ARG A 90 10.46 0.94 -9.68
N LYS A 91 9.74 -0.16 -9.89
CA LYS A 91 10.29 -1.44 -10.37
C LYS A 91 10.77 -1.34 -11.83
N PRO A 92 11.79 -2.12 -12.22
CA PRO A 92 12.15 -2.31 -13.63
C PRO A 92 11.05 -3.06 -14.37
N ASN A 93 10.88 -2.71 -15.64
CA ASN A 93 9.84 -3.21 -16.53
C ASN A 93 10.23 -4.61 -17.05
N THR A 94 9.73 -5.68 -16.45
CA THR A 94 10.07 -7.06 -16.84
C THR A 94 8.84 -7.83 -17.31
N SER A 95 8.42 -7.59 -18.56
CA SER A 95 7.61 -8.53 -19.34
C SER A 95 7.59 -8.12 -20.81
N LYS A 96 8.38 -8.83 -21.64
CA LYS A 96 8.21 -8.82 -23.10
C LYS A 96 7.33 -10.01 -23.47
N PRO A 97 6.15 -9.81 -24.10
CA PRO A 97 5.24 -10.90 -24.40
C PRO A 97 5.79 -11.82 -25.52
N GLY A 98 5.72 -13.12 -25.27
CA GLY A 98 5.83 -14.15 -26.31
C GLY A 98 4.58 -14.15 -27.20
N LYS A 99 4.77 -14.36 -28.50
CA LYS A 99 3.69 -14.50 -29.49
C LYS A 99 3.10 -15.91 -29.35
N GLN A 100 1.87 -16.10 -28.85
CA GLN A 100 0.95 -17.19 -29.26
C GLN A 100 -0.38 -17.37 -28.48
N HIS A 101 -0.77 -16.54 -27.51
CA HIS A 101 -1.99 -16.82 -26.73
C HIS A 101 -3.23 -15.99 -27.12
N LYS A 102 -4.41 -16.61 -26.97
CA LYS A 102 -5.74 -16.02 -27.26
C LYS A 102 -5.98 -14.83 -26.32
N LYS A 103 -6.24 -13.66 -26.89
CA LYS A 103 -6.51 -12.42 -26.15
C LYS A 103 -8.01 -12.20 -26.05
N PHE A 104 -8.50 -11.93 -24.84
CA PHE A 104 -9.89 -11.59 -24.60
C PHE A 104 -10.09 -10.07 -24.55
N PRO A 105 -11.29 -9.57 -24.88
CA PRO A 105 -11.61 -8.15 -24.77
C PRO A 105 -11.62 -7.70 -23.30
N TYR A 106 -11.41 -6.40 -23.09
CA TYR A 106 -11.58 -5.78 -21.78
C TYR A 106 -13.07 -5.50 -21.54
N LEU A 107 -13.66 -6.14 -20.53
CA LEU A 107 -15.12 -6.07 -20.29
C LEU A 107 -15.50 -5.04 -19.23
N LEU A 108 -14.55 -4.55 -18.44
CA LEU A 108 -14.84 -3.72 -17.27
C LEU A 108 -14.98 -2.21 -17.58
N LYS A 109 -15.08 -1.86 -18.87
CA LYS A 109 -15.33 -0.47 -19.27
C LYS A 109 -16.79 -0.15 -18.96
N ASP A 110 -17.03 0.93 -18.23
CA ASP A 110 -18.36 1.44 -17.89
C ASP A 110 -19.21 0.45 -17.06
N ILE A 111 -18.56 -0.44 -16.29
CA ILE A 111 -19.23 -1.36 -15.35
C ILE A 111 -19.08 -0.84 -13.92
N ASP A 112 -20.21 -0.59 -13.26
CA ASP A 112 -20.25 -0.38 -11.83
C ASP A 112 -20.18 -1.71 -11.07
N ILE A 113 -19.27 -1.80 -10.11
CA ILE A 113 -19.08 -2.98 -9.25
C ILE A 113 -19.85 -2.74 -7.95
N LEU A 114 -21.03 -3.33 -7.85
CA LEU A 114 -22.05 -3.01 -6.85
C LEU A 114 -22.23 -4.09 -5.78
N TYR A 115 -21.74 -5.31 -6.01
CA TYR A 115 -21.91 -6.43 -5.08
C TYR A 115 -20.72 -7.42 -5.10
N PRO A 116 -20.54 -8.22 -4.01
CA PRO A 116 -19.51 -9.26 -3.96
C PRO A 116 -19.67 -10.31 -5.07
N ASN A 117 -18.56 -10.84 -5.55
CA ASN A 117 -18.44 -11.83 -6.63
C ASN A 117 -18.97 -11.34 -7.99
N GLN A 118 -19.15 -10.04 -8.18
CA GLN A 118 -19.41 -9.51 -9.51
C GLN A 118 -18.16 -9.58 -10.40
N VAL A 119 -17.03 -9.12 -9.86
CA VAL A 119 -15.75 -9.09 -10.56
C VAL A 119 -14.66 -9.61 -9.64
N TRP A 120 -13.97 -10.64 -10.11
CA TRP A 120 -12.72 -11.09 -9.49
C TRP A 120 -11.54 -10.65 -10.34
N GLY A 121 -10.49 -10.16 -9.69
CA GLY A 121 -9.19 -9.93 -10.32
C GLY A 121 -8.18 -10.98 -9.91
N THR A 122 -7.25 -11.28 -10.80
CA THR A 122 -6.09 -12.14 -10.52
C THR A 122 -4.81 -11.45 -10.96
N ASP A 123 -3.73 -11.66 -10.19
CA ASP A 123 -2.39 -11.22 -10.55
C ASP A 123 -1.34 -12.14 -9.93
N ILE A 124 -0.13 -12.12 -10.49
CA ILE A 124 1.03 -12.87 -10.01
C ILE A 124 2.13 -11.90 -9.63
N THR A 125 2.78 -12.19 -8.51
CA THR A 125 3.92 -11.41 -8.06
C THR A 125 4.97 -12.31 -7.44
N TYR A 126 6.25 -11.94 -7.52
CA TYR A 126 7.29 -12.67 -6.79
C TYR A 126 7.51 -12.07 -5.40
N ILE A 127 7.73 -12.89 -4.39
CA ILE A 127 8.15 -12.52 -3.05
C ILE A 127 9.62 -12.89 -2.91
N ARG A 128 10.46 -11.91 -2.58
CA ARG A 128 11.90 -12.13 -2.37
C ARG A 128 12.16 -12.75 -1.00
N LEU A 129 12.97 -13.80 -0.94
CA LEU A 129 13.44 -14.44 0.27
C LEU A 129 14.93 -14.17 0.46
N LYS A 130 15.49 -14.48 1.64
CA LYS A 130 16.92 -14.29 1.94
C LYS A 130 17.84 -14.98 0.91
N THR A 131 17.43 -16.14 0.39
CA THR A 131 18.23 -16.97 -0.53
C THR A 131 17.52 -17.26 -1.87
N GLY A 132 16.50 -16.48 -2.25
CA GLY A 132 15.78 -16.72 -3.51
C GLY A 132 14.51 -15.89 -3.68
N PHE A 133 13.54 -16.39 -4.45
CA PHE A 133 12.20 -15.81 -4.55
C PHE A 133 11.17 -16.93 -4.80
N VAL A 134 9.93 -16.66 -4.42
CA VAL A 134 8.77 -17.51 -4.72
C VAL A 134 7.73 -16.68 -5.46
N TYR A 135 6.93 -17.30 -6.31
CA TYR A 135 5.79 -16.67 -6.97
C TYR A 135 4.54 -16.84 -6.12
N LEU A 136 3.76 -15.78 -5.99
CA LEU A 136 2.47 -15.71 -5.32
C LEU A 136 1.43 -15.27 -6.35
N VAL A 137 0.36 -16.05 -6.48
CA VAL A 137 -0.85 -15.65 -7.20
C VAL A 137 -1.94 -15.35 -6.17
N ALA A 138 -2.75 -14.34 -6.43
CA ALA A 138 -3.90 -14.02 -5.60
C ALA A 138 -5.12 -13.71 -6.47
N ILE A 139 -6.28 -14.21 -6.04
CA ILE A 139 -7.59 -13.91 -6.61
C ILE A 139 -8.35 -13.07 -5.58
N ILE A 140 -8.69 -11.85 -5.97
CA ILE A 140 -9.32 -10.84 -5.13
C ILE A 140 -10.69 -10.47 -5.67
N ASP A 141 -11.66 -10.35 -4.77
CA ASP A 141 -12.97 -9.79 -5.10
C ASP A 141 -12.90 -8.26 -5.15
N TRP A 142 -13.34 -7.66 -6.26
CA TRP A 142 -13.24 -6.22 -6.50
C TRP A 142 -14.34 -5.39 -5.82
N PHE A 143 -15.31 -6.00 -5.16
CA PHE A 143 -16.24 -5.23 -4.34
C PHE A 143 -15.70 -5.14 -2.91
N SER A 144 -15.51 -6.30 -2.29
CA SER A 144 -15.17 -6.45 -0.87
C SER A 144 -13.68 -6.29 -0.55
N ARG A 145 -12.79 -6.37 -1.55
CA ARG A 145 -11.33 -6.48 -1.39
C ARG A 145 -10.88 -7.78 -0.72
N TYR A 146 -11.78 -8.74 -0.56
CA TYR A 146 -11.46 -10.02 0.06
C TYR A 146 -10.60 -10.88 -0.88
N ILE A 147 -9.55 -11.50 -0.34
CA ILE A 147 -8.74 -12.48 -1.06
C ILE A 147 -9.51 -13.80 -1.06
N VAL A 148 -10.14 -14.11 -2.19
CA VAL A 148 -10.93 -15.33 -2.36
C VAL A 148 -10.03 -16.56 -2.29
N SER A 149 -8.87 -16.51 -2.94
CA SER A 149 -7.88 -17.59 -2.96
C SER A 149 -6.49 -17.07 -3.29
N TRP A 150 -5.46 -17.83 -2.93
CA TRP A 150 -4.07 -17.55 -3.27
C TRP A 150 -3.28 -18.86 -3.32
N GLY A 151 -2.11 -18.82 -3.96
CA GLY A 151 -1.19 -19.96 -4.07
C GLY A 151 0.26 -19.52 -4.23
N LEU A 152 1.19 -20.36 -3.76
CA LEU A 152 2.63 -20.13 -3.87
C LEU A 152 3.29 -21.19 -4.76
N SER A 153 4.31 -20.80 -5.49
CA SER A 153 5.17 -21.73 -6.24
C SER A 153 6.62 -21.25 -6.26
N ALA A 154 7.56 -22.18 -6.31
CA ALA A 154 8.97 -21.88 -6.59
C ALA A 154 9.22 -21.60 -8.08
N THR A 155 8.32 -22.07 -8.96
CA THR A 155 8.39 -21.93 -10.42
C THR A 155 7.24 -21.05 -10.92
N LEU A 156 7.43 -20.43 -12.10
CA LEU A 156 6.36 -19.67 -12.77
C LEU A 156 5.50 -20.56 -13.68
N GLU A 157 5.39 -21.85 -13.34
CA GLU A 157 4.55 -22.82 -14.04
C GLU A 157 3.07 -22.50 -13.82
N ASN A 158 2.21 -22.92 -14.74
CA ASN A 158 0.82 -22.47 -14.70
C ASN A 158 -0.06 -23.20 -13.65
N ASP A 159 0.40 -24.34 -13.14
CA ASP A 159 -0.40 -25.23 -12.30
C ASP A 159 -0.87 -24.58 -11.00
N PHE A 160 -0.01 -23.78 -10.34
CA PHE A 160 -0.40 -23.13 -9.08
C PHE A 160 -1.46 -22.04 -9.29
N CYS A 161 -1.47 -21.39 -10.46
CA CYS A 161 -2.53 -20.44 -10.85
C CYS A 161 -3.86 -21.16 -11.05
N ILE A 162 -3.85 -22.30 -11.75
CA ILE A 162 -5.05 -23.13 -11.94
C ILE A 162 -5.58 -23.64 -10.61
N GLN A 163 -4.71 -24.12 -9.72
CA GLN A 163 -5.10 -24.60 -8.39
C GLN A 163 -5.72 -23.48 -7.55
N ALA A 164 -5.13 -22.29 -7.56
CA ALA A 164 -5.68 -21.13 -6.87
C ALA A 164 -7.07 -20.75 -7.41
N LEU A 165 -7.26 -20.78 -8.74
CA LEU A 165 -8.55 -20.56 -9.39
C LEU A 165 -9.59 -21.62 -9.00
N LYS A 166 -9.25 -22.91 -9.13
CA LYS A 166 -10.15 -24.01 -8.73
C LYS A 166 -10.57 -23.88 -7.27
N LYS A 167 -9.63 -23.55 -6.37
CA LYS A 167 -9.91 -23.31 -4.95
C LYS A 167 -10.83 -22.11 -4.72
N ALA A 168 -10.69 -21.03 -5.51
CA ALA A 168 -11.60 -19.89 -5.46
C ALA A 168 -13.02 -20.29 -5.89
N LEU A 169 -13.13 -21.07 -6.97
CA LEU A 169 -14.40 -21.51 -7.56
C LEU A 169 -15.19 -22.48 -6.66
N LEU A 170 -14.53 -23.13 -5.69
CA LEU A 170 -15.22 -23.88 -4.64
C LEU A 170 -16.00 -22.98 -3.67
N LYS A 171 -15.63 -21.70 -3.55
CA LYS A 171 -16.27 -20.74 -2.63
C LYS A 171 -17.41 -19.97 -3.28
N ASN A 172 -17.22 -19.53 -4.52
CA ASN A 172 -18.23 -18.82 -5.30
C ASN A 172 -17.87 -18.81 -6.79
N ILE A 173 -18.76 -18.30 -7.65
CA ILE A 173 -18.52 -18.16 -9.09
C ILE A 173 -18.69 -16.67 -9.44
N PRO A 174 -17.65 -16.00 -9.99
CA PRO A 174 -17.77 -14.61 -10.35
C PRO A 174 -18.50 -14.43 -11.67
N TRP A 175 -19.10 -13.25 -11.88
CA TRP A 175 -19.65 -12.93 -13.20
C TRP A 175 -18.53 -12.66 -14.23
N ILE A 176 -17.51 -11.88 -13.82
CA ILE A 176 -16.34 -11.56 -14.64
C ILE A 176 -15.07 -11.95 -13.90
N HIS A 177 -14.16 -12.61 -14.61
CA HIS A 177 -12.79 -12.84 -14.16
C HIS A 177 -11.83 -11.97 -14.98
N ASN A 178 -11.15 -11.05 -14.30
CA ASN A 178 -10.20 -10.12 -14.91
C ASN A 178 -8.76 -10.51 -14.60
N SER A 179 -7.91 -10.52 -15.63
CA SER A 179 -6.49 -10.85 -15.53
C SER A 179 -5.65 -9.96 -16.45
N ASP A 180 -4.33 -9.94 -16.28
CA ASP A 180 -3.45 -9.36 -17.28
C ASP A 180 -3.28 -10.30 -18.49
N GLN A 181 -2.55 -9.85 -19.52
CA GLN A 181 -2.24 -10.67 -20.70
C GLN A 181 -1.01 -11.57 -20.50
N GLY A 182 -0.71 -11.96 -19.26
CA GLY A 182 0.37 -12.87 -18.90
C GLY A 182 0.20 -14.27 -19.49
N VAL A 183 1.31 -14.97 -19.70
CA VAL A 183 1.32 -16.31 -20.32
C VAL A 183 0.55 -17.34 -19.49
N GLN A 184 0.50 -17.16 -18.17
CA GLN A 184 -0.23 -18.01 -17.23
C GLN A 184 -1.74 -17.90 -17.45
N PHE A 185 -2.28 -16.68 -17.48
CA PHE A 185 -3.71 -16.43 -17.60
C PHE A 185 -4.26 -16.56 -19.03
N THR A 186 -3.37 -16.61 -20.01
CA THR A 186 -3.71 -16.81 -21.42
C THR A 186 -3.47 -18.25 -21.89
N SER A 187 -3.09 -19.15 -20.99
CA SER A 187 -2.93 -20.58 -21.29
C SER A 187 -4.29 -21.26 -21.49
N GLN A 188 -4.29 -22.31 -22.31
CA GLN A 188 -5.53 -23.04 -22.61
C GLN A 188 -6.12 -23.69 -21.36
N ASP A 189 -5.29 -24.29 -20.50
CA ASP A 189 -5.75 -24.96 -19.28
C ASP A 189 -6.42 -23.99 -18.30
N TYR A 190 -5.92 -22.76 -18.20
CA TYR A 190 -6.52 -21.74 -17.34
C TYR A 190 -7.86 -21.24 -17.91
N ILE A 191 -7.88 -20.95 -19.22
CA ILE A 191 -9.07 -20.49 -19.93
C ILE A 191 -10.19 -21.55 -19.88
N SER A 192 -9.86 -22.82 -20.09
CA SER A 192 -10.84 -23.92 -20.08
C SER A 192 -11.57 -24.02 -18.76
N VAL A 193 -10.91 -23.80 -17.62
CA VAL A 193 -11.57 -23.79 -16.29
C VAL A 193 -12.61 -22.67 -16.17
N LEU A 194 -12.35 -21.51 -16.79
CA LEU A 194 -13.28 -20.38 -16.78
C LEU A 194 -14.45 -20.61 -17.74
N GLU A 195 -14.17 -21.13 -18.94
CA GLU A 195 -15.18 -21.45 -19.95
C GLU A 195 -16.13 -22.57 -19.46
N GLU A 196 -15.62 -23.60 -18.78
CA GLU A 196 -16.41 -24.68 -18.16
C GLU A 196 -17.42 -24.18 -17.11
N LYS A 197 -17.17 -23.00 -16.52
CA LYS A 197 -18.05 -22.35 -15.54
C LYS A 197 -18.84 -21.18 -16.12
N GLU A 198 -18.79 -21.00 -17.43
CA GLU A 198 -19.47 -19.91 -18.16
C GLU A 198 -19.10 -18.51 -17.64
N ILE A 199 -17.89 -18.36 -17.09
CA ILE A 199 -17.39 -17.10 -16.53
C ILE A 199 -16.93 -16.19 -17.67
N ARG A 200 -17.31 -14.92 -17.64
CA ARG A 200 -16.86 -13.95 -18.64
C ARG A 200 -15.40 -13.58 -18.39
N ILE A 201 -14.57 -13.80 -19.40
CA ILE A 201 -13.12 -13.54 -19.33
C ILE A 201 -12.85 -12.10 -19.79
N SER A 202 -12.23 -11.32 -18.92
CA SER A 202 -11.74 -9.97 -19.20
C SER A 202 -10.22 -9.93 -19.08
N MET A 203 -9.55 -9.23 -20.00
CA MET A 203 -8.11 -9.06 -19.96
C MET A 203 -7.69 -7.59 -20.10
N ASP A 204 -6.81 -7.16 -19.20
CA ASP A 204 -6.28 -5.80 -19.20
C ASP A 204 -5.36 -5.57 -20.41
N GLY A 205 -5.51 -4.41 -21.04
CA GLY A 205 -4.60 -3.95 -22.10
C GLY A 205 -3.30 -3.36 -21.52
N ARG A 206 -2.25 -3.25 -22.34
CA ARG A 206 -1.04 -2.49 -21.95
C ARG A 206 -1.40 -1.05 -21.58
N GLY A 207 -1.02 -0.61 -20.38
CA GLY A 207 -1.12 0.79 -19.94
C GLY A 207 -2.36 1.15 -19.10
N ARG A 208 -3.19 0.19 -18.69
CA ARG A 208 -4.35 0.45 -17.82
C ARG A 208 -4.00 0.29 -16.34
N CYS A 209 -3.31 1.30 -15.80
CA CYS A 209 -2.80 1.36 -14.42
C CYS A 209 -3.92 1.45 -13.36
N MET A 210 -5.09 1.98 -13.70
CA MET A 210 -6.14 2.31 -12.73
C MET A 210 -6.91 1.07 -12.23
N ASP A 211 -7.01 0.04 -13.06
CA ASP A 211 -7.75 -1.18 -12.75
C ASP A 211 -6.96 -2.10 -11.79
N ASN A 212 -5.63 -1.97 -11.79
CA ASN A 212 -4.73 -2.75 -10.94
C ASN A 212 -4.51 -2.13 -9.54
N ILE A 213 -5.19 -1.03 -9.18
CA ILE A 213 -4.96 -0.32 -7.90
C ILE A 213 -5.22 -1.22 -6.69
N PHE A 214 -6.25 -2.08 -6.75
CA PHE A 214 -6.58 -2.97 -5.63
C PHE A 214 -5.54 -4.07 -5.45
N THR A 215 -5.07 -4.63 -6.55
CA THR A 215 -4.02 -5.65 -6.57
C THR A 215 -2.66 -5.07 -6.19
N GLU A 216 -2.31 -3.87 -6.68
CA GLU A 216 -1.10 -3.15 -6.26
C GLU A 216 -1.10 -2.86 -4.76
N ARG A 217 -2.25 -2.45 -4.21
CA ARG A 217 -2.42 -2.28 -2.77
C ARG A 217 -2.25 -3.59 -2.02
N LEU A 218 -2.82 -4.70 -2.51
CA LEU A 218 -2.62 -6.02 -1.93
C LEU A 218 -1.14 -6.41 -1.90
N TRP A 219 -0.41 -6.24 -3.02
CA TRP A 219 1.01 -6.56 -3.07
C TRP A 219 1.87 -5.68 -2.19
N ARG A 220 1.48 -4.43 -2.02
CA ARG A 220 2.12 -3.57 -1.05
C ARG A 220 1.98 -4.16 0.36
N SER A 221 0.77 -4.56 0.76
CA SER A 221 0.51 -5.16 2.06
C SER A 221 1.27 -6.47 2.28
N VAL A 222 1.19 -7.40 1.31
CA VAL A 222 1.83 -8.71 1.46
C VAL A 222 3.36 -8.60 1.48
N LYS A 223 3.95 -7.87 0.53
CA LYS A 223 5.42 -7.85 0.41
C LYS A 223 6.08 -7.08 1.52
N TYR A 224 5.57 -5.88 1.83
CA TYR A 224 6.27 -4.98 2.73
C TYR A 224 5.85 -5.18 4.18
N GLU A 225 4.57 -5.42 4.42
CA GLU A 225 4.05 -5.47 5.80
C GLU A 225 4.25 -6.86 6.42
N ASN A 226 4.29 -7.93 5.60
CA ASN A 226 4.27 -9.30 6.11
C ASN A 226 5.50 -10.15 5.76
N VAL A 227 6.33 -9.77 4.77
CA VAL A 227 7.45 -10.62 4.33
C VAL A 227 8.82 -9.94 4.39
N TYR A 228 8.96 -8.68 4.00
CA TYR A 228 10.28 -8.05 3.93
C TYR A 228 10.77 -7.44 5.26
N LEU A 229 9.91 -7.35 6.27
CA LEU A 229 10.23 -6.75 7.58
C LEU A 229 10.06 -7.73 8.75
N THR A 230 10.01 -9.03 8.45
CA THR A 230 10.13 -10.14 9.41
C THR A 230 11.46 -10.85 9.20
#